data_AF-A0AAN6M9Z3-F1
#
_entry.id   AF-A0AAN6M9Z3-F1
#
_cell.length_a   1.000
_cell.length_b   1.000
_cell.length_c   1.000
_cell.angle_alpha   90.00
_cell.angle_beta   90.00
_cell.angle_gamma   90.00
#
_symmetry.space_group_name_H-M   'P 1'
#
loop_
_entity.id
_entity.type
_entity.pdbx_description
1 polymer ?
#
loop_
_entity_poly.entity_id
_entity_poly.type
_entity_poly.pdbx_seq_one_letter_code
_entity_poly.pdbx_strand_id
1 'polypeptide(L)' 'MGRPAGSVGRTQLKADDLVRIQTLSRDARMGPSEIHRVTGYSKHQIKYALKKKTPTVGKRTGRPRKGDGKAAAAAASGKP' A
#
# COMPACT_ATOMS: atom_id res chain seq x y z
N MET A 1 26.16 -6.27 3.67
CA MET A 1 25.78 -4.85 3.80
C MET A 1 24.34 -4.75 4.30
N GLY A 2 24.14 -4.84 5.62
CA GLY A 2 22.81 -4.67 6.24
C GLY A 2 22.46 -3.18 6.35
N ARG A 3 21.19 -2.81 6.17
CA ARG A 3 20.74 -1.42 6.32
C ARG A 3 21.00 -0.91 7.75
N PRO A 4 21.42 0.35 7.93
CA PRO A 4 21.68 0.91 9.25
C PRO A 4 20.39 0.91 10.10
N ALA A 5 20.54 0.56 11.38
CA ALA A 5 19.49 0.68 12.39
C ALA A 5 19.02 2.14 12.43
N GLY A 6 17.71 2.37 12.31
CA GLY A 6 17.13 3.71 12.22
C GLY A 6 16.88 4.24 10.80
N SER A 7 17.23 3.50 9.74
CA SER A 7 16.69 3.77 8.41
C SER A 7 15.20 3.41 8.40
N VAL A 8 14.35 4.36 8.81
CA VAL A 8 12.90 4.23 8.73
C VAL A 8 12.59 3.89 7.27
N GLY A 9 12.16 2.65 7.02
CA GLY A 9 11.82 2.23 5.66
C GLY A 9 10.79 3.17 5.06
N ARG A 10 10.71 3.26 3.72
CA ARG A 10 9.68 4.07 3.05
C ARG A 10 8.30 3.71 3.63
N THR A 11 7.59 4.72 4.12
CA THR A 11 6.22 4.58 4.63
C THR A 11 5.35 3.92 3.56
N GLN A 12 4.65 2.86 3.94
CA GLN A 12 3.71 2.19 3.03
C GLN A 12 2.42 2.99 2.93
N LEU A 13 1.85 3.04 1.71
CA LEU A 13 0.55 3.68 1.49
C LEU A 13 -0.56 2.90 2.20
N LYS A 14 -1.36 3.60 3.00
CA LYS A 14 -2.62 3.10 3.55
C LYS A 14 -3.80 3.51 2.67
N ALA A 15 -4.99 2.98 2.94
CA ALA A 15 -6.20 3.34 2.21
C ALA A 15 -6.50 4.85 2.33
N ASP A 16 -6.38 5.41 3.53
CA ASP A 16 -6.63 6.85 3.77
C ASP A 16 -5.65 7.74 3.02
N ASP A 17 -4.39 7.32 2.89
CA ASP A 17 -3.39 8.05 2.10
C ASP A 17 -3.74 8.06 0.61
N LEU A 18 -4.29 6.95 0.09
CA LEU A 18 -4.75 6.88 -1.29
C LEU A 18 -5.89 7.87 -1.53
N VAL A 19 -6.87 7.93 -0.62
CA VAL A 19 -7.97 8.91 -0.69
C VAL A 19 -7.40 10.32 -0.66
N ARG A 20 -6.54 10.63 0.31
CA ARG A 20 -5.93 11.96 0.46
C ARG A 20 -5.18 12.38 -0.82
N ILE A 21 -4.37 11.51 -1.40
CA ILE A 21 -3.63 11.79 -2.65
C ILE A 21 -4.61 12.04 -3.82
N GLN A 22 -5.68 11.25 -3.92
CA GLN A 22 -6.68 11.41 -4.98
C GLN A 22 -7.44 12.73 -4.83
N THR A 23 -7.85 13.09 -3.62
CA THR A 23 -8.49 14.39 -3.31
C THR A 23 -7.56 15.56 -3.67
N LEU A 24 -6.29 15.52 -3.26
CA LEU A 24 -5.34 16.58 -3.61
C LEU A 24 -5.15 16.74 -5.12
N SER A 25 -5.15 15.64 -5.87
CA SER A 25 -4.99 15.68 -7.32
C SER A 25 -6.25 16.10 -8.08
N ARG A 26 -7.43 15.63 -7.65
CA ARG A 26 -8.69 15.83 -8.40
C ARG A 26 -9.41 17.10 -7.97
N ASP A 27 -9.51 17.33 -6.66
CA ASP A 27 -10.31 18.42 -6.10
C ASP A 27 -9.45 19.69 -6.00
N ALA A 28 -8.22 19.57 -5.47
CA ALA A 28 -7.28 20.69 -5.36
C ALA A 28 -6.41 20.90 -6.61
N ARG A 29 -6.56 20.08 -7.65
CA ARG A 29 -5.82 20.13 -8.93
C ARG A 29 -4.29 20.18 -8.79
N MET A 30 -3.74 19.62 -7.71
CA MET A 30 -2.31 19.65 -7.44
C MET A 30 -1.53 18.67 -8.31
N GLY A 31 -0.34 19.09 -8.75
CA GLY A 31 0.57 18.23 -9.50
C GLY A 31 1.30 17.21 -8.62
N PRO A 32 1.83 16.10 -9.18
CA PRO A 32 2.56 15.08 -8.40
C PRO A 32 3.76 15.61 -7.61
N SER A 33 4.41 16.67 -8.08
CA SER A 33 5.52 17.32 -7.36
C SER A 33 5.05 18.11 -6.13
N GLU A 34 3.88 18.72 -6.19
CA GLU A 34 3.31 19.45 -5.06
C GLU A 34 2.74 18.49 -4.02
N ILE A 35 2.06 17.44 -4.47
CA ILE A 35 1.58 16.35 -3.60
C ILE A 35 2.75 15.71 -2.86
N HIS A 36 3.91 15.52 -3.51
CA HIS A 36 5.12 15.03 -2.86
C HIS A 36 5.58 15.96 -1.74
N ARG A 37 5.57 17.28 -1.96
CA ARG A 37 5.97 18.27 -0.93
C ARG A 37 5.02 18.26 0.27
N VAL A 38 3.71 18.11 0.04
CA VAL A 38 2.69 18.13 1.11
C VAL A 38 2.63 16.82 1.89
N THR A 39 2.75 15.68 1.21
CA THR A 39 2.51 14.36 1.83
C THR A 39 3.79 13.62 2.22
N GLY A 40 4.94 14.00 1.64
CA GLY A 40 6.20 13.28 1.83
C GLY A 40 6.28 11.93 1.10
N TYR A 41 5.23 11.51 0.39
CA TYR A 41 5.26 10.27 -0.39
C TYR A 41 6.08 10.42 -1.67
N SER A 42 6.77 9.35 -2.05
CA SER A 42 7.55 9.36 -3.30
C SER A 42 6.66 9.55 -4.53
N LYS A 43 7.20 10.16 -5.59
CA LYS A 43 6.47 10.36 -6.86
C LYS A 43 5.94 9.05 -7.45
N HIS A 44 6.63 7.93 -7.24
CA HIS A 44 6.16 6.61 -7.67
C HIS A 44 4.90 6.16 -6.91
N GLN A 45 4.87 6.35 -5.58
CA GLN A 45 3.71 6.06 -4.75
C GLN A 45 2.51 6.94 -5.13
N ILE A 46 2.76 8.23 -5.38
CA ILE A 46 1.72 9.16 -5.84
C ILE A 46 1.16 8.72 -7.19
N LYS A 47 2.01 8.45 -8.19
CA LYS A 47 1.56 7.94 -9.50
C LYS A 47 0.78 6.63 -9.38
N TYR A 48 1.22 5.72 -8.50
CA TYR A 48 0.51 4.48 -8.21
C TYR A 48 -0.90 4.75 -7.64
N ALA A 49 -1.02 5.67 -6.67
CA ALA A 49 -2.28 6.05 -6.05
C ALA A 49 -3.26 6.69 -7.05
N LEU A 50 -2.76 7.53 -7.96
CA LEU A 50 -3.57 8.19 -8.98
C LEU A 50 -4.06 7.22 -10.07
N LYS A 51 -3.29 6.17 -10.38
CA LYS A 51 -3.69 5.13 -11.35
C LYS A 51 -4.81 4.23 -10.79
N LYS A 52 -4.93 4.10 -9.46
CA LYS A 52 -5.94 3.25 -8.84
C LYS A 52 -7.33 3.88 -8.94
N LYS A 53 -8.29 3.12 -9.47
CA LYS A 53 -9.71 3.52 -9.50
C LYS A 53 -10.33 3.46 -8.10
N THR A 54 -10.00 2.44 -7.31
CA THR A 54 -10.46 2.28 -5.93
C THR A 54 -9.28 2.41 -4.95
N PRO A 55 -9.43 3.19 -3.85
CA PRO A 55 -8.38 3.43 -2.87
C PRO A 55 -8.24 2.24 -1.89
N THR A 56 -7.92 1.06 -2.42
CA THR A 56 -7.74 -0.17 -1.63
C THR A 56 -6.27 -0.56 -1.54
N VAL A 57 -5.85 -1.21 -0.46
CA VAL A 57 -4.50 -1.81 -0.33
C VAL A 57 -4.63 -3.32 -0.42
N GLY A 58 -3.79 -3.97 -1.23
CA GLY A 58 -3.84 -5.42 -1.40
C GLY A 58 -3.41 -6.15 -0.12
N LYS A 59 -4.13 -7.21 0.26
CA LYS A 59 -3.74 -8.06 1.40
C LYS A 59 -2.43 -8.78 1.08
N ARG A 60 -1.44 -8.68 1.97
CA ARG A 60 -0.16 -9.39 1.85
C ARG A 60 -0.37 -10.79 2.41
N THR A 61 -0.33 -11.81 1.55
CA THR A 61 -0.62 -13.21 1.92
C THR A 61 0.50 -13.90 2.69
N GLY A 62 1.67 -13.25 2.84
CA GLY A 62 2.81 -13.80 3.57
C GLY A 62 3.35 -15.10 2.95
N ARG A 63 4.49 -15.57 3.45
CA ARG A 63 4.95 -16.93 3.17
C ARG A 63 4.31 -17.86 4.22
N PRO A 64 3.74 -19.01 3.84
CA PRO A 64 3.28 -20.00 4.82
C PRO A 64 4.41 -20.36 5.79
N ARG A 65 4.12 -20.42 7.10
CA ARG A 65 5.12 -20.86 8.07
C ARG A 65 5.24 -22.38 7.99
N LYS A 66 6.45 -22.90 8.18
CA LYS A 66 6.71 -24.35 8.20
C LYS A 66 5.99 -24.97 9.40
N GLY A 67 4.83 -25.60 9.15
CA GLY A 67 3.96 -26.19 10.17
C GLY A 67 2.47 -25.96 9.93
N ASP A 68 2.09 -24.88 9.24
CA ASP A 68 0.68 -24.51 9.01
C ASP A 68 0.02 -25.23 7.82
N GLY A 69 0.74 -26.17 7.19
CA GLY A 69 0.27 -26.90 6.00
C GLY A 69 -1.00 -27.73 6.21
N LYS A 70 -1.37 -28.04 7.46
CA LYS A 70 -2.65 -28.72 7.79
C LYS A 70 -3.83 -27.75 7.95
N ALA A 71 -3.61 -26.49 8.29
CA ALA A 71 -4.69 -25.53 8.53
C ALA A 71 -5.16 -24.82 7.24
N ALA A 72 -4.25 -24.59 6.29
CA ALA A 72 -4.58 -23.90 5.04
C ALA A 72 -5.45 -24.73 4.07
N ALA A 73 -5.41 -26.07 4.16
CA ALA A 73 -6.20 -26.95 3.30
C ALA A 73 -7.68 -27.04 3.71
N ALA A 74 -8.01 -26.83 4.99
CA ALA A 74 -9.38 -26.94 5.50
C ALA A 74 -10.26 -25.70 5.21
N ALA A 75 -9.65 -24.53 4.95
CA ALA A 75 -10.39 -23.30 4.63
C ALA A 75 -10.82 -23.21 3.16
N ALA A 76 -10.35 -24.11 2.29
CA ALA A 76 -10.69 -24.14 0.86
C ALA A 76 -11.85 -25.10 0.52
N SER A 77 -12.38 -25.86 1.48
CA SER A 77 -13.45 -26.86 1.28
C SER A 77 -14.72 -26.59 2.09
N GLY A 78 -15.07 -25.32 2.31
CA GLY A 78 -16.37 -24.90 2.84
C GLY A 78 -17.40 -24.72 1.74
N LYS A 79 -17.91 -25.85 1.24
CA LYS A 79 -19.07 -25.99 0.35
C LYS A 79 -20.36 -25.50 1.07
N PRO A 80 -21.45 -25.13 0.37
CA PRO A 80 -22.78 -25.59 0.78
C PRO A 80 -22.97 -27.08 0.46
#